data_AF-A0A1D9FWU0-F1
#
_entry.id   AF-A0A1D9FWU0-F1
#
_cell.length_a   1.000
_cell.length_b   1.000
_cell.length_c   1.000
_cell.angle_alpha   90.00
_cell.angle_beta   90.00
_cell.angle_gamma   90.00
#
_symmetry.space_group_name_H-M   'P 1'
#
loop_
_entity.id
_entity.type
_entity.pdbx_description
1 polymer ?
#
loop_
_entity_poly.entity_id
_entity_poly.type
_entity_poly.pdbx_seq_one_letter_code
_entity_poly.pdbx_strand_id
1 'polypeptide(L)'
;MTVLAGFYVSGALYFFSIWFQAFQKDTNLSPEQIRVSWIVLTIATIFWPIVAPIANLEKSARKKASLVHKKDVDAKKTAIAAELSRT
;
A
#
# COMPACT_ATOMS: atom_id res chain seq x y z
N MET A 1 -14.61 -17.15 -7.07
CA MET A 1 -13.23 -17.08 -6.53
C MET A 1 -12.16 -17.05 -7.63
N THR A 2 -12.32 -17.79 -8.73
CA THR A 2 -11.38 -17.83 -9.88
C THR A 2 -11.27 -16.53 -10.67
N VAL A 3 -12.36 -15.80 -10.88
CA VAL A 3 -12.33 -14.53 -11.64
C VAL A 3 -11.46 -13.47 -10.95
N LEU A 4 -11.58 -13.33 -9.62
CA LEU A 4 -10.77 -12.40 -8.84
C LEU A 4 -9.29 -12.77 -8.86
N ALA A 5 -8.98 -14.07 -8.72
CA ALA A 5 -7.62 -14.58 -8.85
C ALA A 5 -7.05 -14.30 -10.25
N GLY A 6 -7.85 -14.45 -11.31
CA GLY A 6 -7.48 -14.12 -12.68
C GLY A 6 -7.10 -12.65 -12.87
N PHE A 7 -7.90 -11.72 -12.34
CA PHE A 7 -7.55 -10.29 -12.34
C PHE A 7 -6.26 -10.01 -11.58
N TYR A 8 -6.07 -10.67 -10.45
CA TYR A 8 -4.89 -10.47 -9.61
C TYR A 8 -3.61 -10.95 -10.29
N VAL A 9 -3.64 -12.16 -10.88
CA VAL A 9 -2.52 -12.72 -11.65
C VAL A 9 -2.24 -11.85 -12.88
N SER A 10 -3.28 -11.40 -13.59
CA SER A 10 -3.12 -10.53 -14.77
C SER A 10 -2.46 -9.20 -14.39
N GLY A 11 -2.87 -8.58 -13.28
CA GLY A 11 -2.23 -7.38 -12.76
C GLY A 11 -0.78 -7.63 -12.37
N ALA A 12 -0.48 -8.72 -11.66
CA ALA A 12 0.88 -9.08 -11.28
C ALA A 12 1.79 -9.27 -12.51
N LEU A 13 1.32 -9.98 -13.54
CA LEU A 13 2.05 -10.16 -14.80
C LEU A 13 2.27 -8.82 -15.52
N TYR A 14 1.26 -7.96 -15.57
CA TYR A 14 1.37 -6.65 -16.19
C TYR A 14 2.43 -5.77 -15.52
N PHE A 15 2.38 -5.65 -14.18
CA PHE A 15 3.40 -4.91 -13.45
C PHE A 15 4.78 -5.55 -13.64
N PHE A 16 4.91 -6.87 -13.49
CA PHE A 16 6.15 -7.58 -13.75
C PHE A 16 6.72 -7.24 -15.13
N SER A 17 5.91 -7.24 -16.18
CA SER A 17 6.37 -6.88 -17.54
C SER A 17 6.89 -5.44 -17.62
N ILE A 18 6.25 -4.47 -16.97
CA ILE A 18 6.74 -3.07 -16.95
C ILE A 18 8.10 -2.98 -16.25
N TRP A 19 8.20 -3.56 -15.04
CA TRP A 19 9.44 -3.52 -14.25
C TRP A 19 10.56 -4.30 -14.93
N PHE A 20 10.25 -5.43 -15.57
CA PHE A 20 11.20 -6.21 -16.35
C PHE A 20 11.69 -5.46 -17.58
N GLN A 21 10.81 -4.78 -18.32
CA GLN A 21 11.22 -3.94 -19.44
C GLN A 21 12.08 -2.75 -18.99
N ALA A 22 11.77 -2.15 -17.84
CA ALA A 22 12.59 -1.09 -17.26
C ALA A 22 13.98 -1.63 -16.90
N PHE A 23 14.05 -2.81 -16.29
CA PHE A 23 15.31 -3.49 -15.96
C PHE A 23 16.13 -3.83 -17.20
N GLN A 24 15.50 -4.29 -18.29
CA GLN A 24 16.20 -4.58 -19.55
C GLN A 24 16.77 -3.33 -20.24
N LYS A 25 16.16 -2.16 -20.04
CA LYS A 25 16.63 -0.89 -20.61
C LYS A 25 17.82 -0.30 -19.84
N ASP A 26 18.10 -0.80 -18.64
CA ASP A 26 19.17 -0.30 -17.80
C ASP A 26 20.49 -1.00 -18.16
N THR A 27 21.23 -0.43 -19.12
CA THR A 27 22.42 -1.04 -19.72
C THR A 27 23.72 -0.76 -18.96
N ASN A 28 23.69 -0.01 -17.86
CA ASN A 28 24.88 0.39 -17.08
C ASN A 28 24.97 -0.31 -15.70
N LEU A 29 24.30 -1.45 -15.53
CA LEU A 29 24.32 -2.17 -14.27
C LEU A 29 25.54 -3.08 -14.15
N SER A 30 26.19 -3.04 -12.99
CA SER A 30 27.21 -4.03 -12.64
C SER A 30 26.60 -5.43 -12.51
N PRO A 31 27.39 -6.51 -12.63
CA PRO A 31 26.90 -7.87 -12.45
C PRO A 31 26.20 -8.11 -11.11
N GLU A 32 26.62 -7.43 -10.05
CA GLU A 32 25.98 -7.51 -8.74
C GLU A 32 24.62 -6.84 -8.71
N GLN A 33 24.50 -5.66 -9.34
CA GLN A 33 23.23 -4.95 -9.43
C GLN A 33 22.20 -5.74 -10.27
N ILE A 34 22.63 -6.38 -11.35
CA ILE A 34 21.81 -7.29 -12.15
C ILE A 34 21.26 -8.42 -11.28
N ARG A 35 22.11 -9.05 -10.45
CA ARG A 35 21.71 -10.13 -9.56
C ARG A 35 20.69 -9.65 -8.51
N VAL A 36 20.95 -8.50 -7.88
CA VAL A 36 20.03 -7.92 -6.89
C VAL A 36 18.70 -7.55 -7.52
N SER A 37 18.69 -6.92 -8.69
CA SER A 37 17.45 -6.58 -9.40
C SER A 37 16.62 -7.81 -9.76
N TRP A 38 17.24 -8.91 -10.19
CA TRP A 38 16.54 -10.18 -10.41
C TRP A 38 15.92 -10.75 -9.14
N ILE A 39 16.65 -10.71 -8.02
CA ILE A 39 16.13 -11.15 -6.72
C ILE A 39 14.94 -10.29 -6.31
N VAL A 40 15.07 -8.96 -6.38
CA VAL A 40 14.01 -8.02 -6.03
C VAL A 40 12.78 -8.22 -6.92
N LEU A 41 12.96 -8.36 -8.23
CA LEU A 41 11.86 -8.58 -9.17
C LEU A 41 11.11 -9.89 -8.87
N THR A 42 11.84 -10.94 -8.52
CA THR A 42 11.27 -12.25 -8.17
C THR A 42 10.50 -12.19 -6.84
N ILE A 43 11.14 -11.66 -5.78
CA ILE A 43 10.51 -11.52 -4.45
C ILE A 43 9.29 -10.61 -4.54
N ALA A 44 9.41 -9.45 -5.17
CA ALA A 44 8.30 -8.51 -5.32
C ALA A 44 7.11 -9.18 -6.02
N THR A 45 7.34 -9.95 -7.09
CA THR A 45 6.27 -10.63 -7.83
C THR A 45 5.59 -11.73 -7.01
N ILE A 46 6.36 -12.55 -6.28
CA ILE A 46 5.84 -13.64 -5.44
C ILE A 46 5.07 -13.10 -4.23
N PHE A 47 5.59 -12.06 -3.58
CA PHE A 47 5.00 -11.49 -2.37
C PHE A 47 3.91 -10.45 -2.65
N TRP A 48 3.78 -9.95 -3.88
CA TRP A 48 2.75 -8.98 -4.27
C TRP A 48 1.33 -9.38 -3.81
N PRO A 49 0.87 -10.63 -3.98
CA PRO A 49 -0.45 -11.10 -3.54
C PRO A 49 -0.71 -10.98 -2.05
N ILE A 50 0.35 -10.93 -1.24
CA ILE A 50 0.27 -10.81 0.21
C ILE A 50 0.46 -9.35 0.62
N VAL A 51 1.39 -8.63 -0.01
CA VAL A 51 1.71 -7.25 0.31
C VAL A 51 0.55 -6.31 0.01
N ALA A 52 -0.12 -6.44 -1.15
CA ALA A 52 -1.20 -5.52 -1.50
C ALA A 52 -2.43 -5.59 -0.55
N PRO A 53 -2.95 -6.77 -0.16
CA PRO A 53 -4.03 -6.82 0.81
C PRO A 53 -3.61 -6.31 2.19
N ILE A 54 -2.38 -6.62 2.65
CA ILE A 54 -1.87 -6.10 3.93
C ILE A 54 -1.80 -4.57 3.90
N ALA A 55 -1.24 -3.97 2.84
CA ALA A 55 -1.16 -2.53 2.68
C ALA A 55 -2.55 -1.87 2.67
N ASN A 56 -3.54 -2.52 2.05
CA ASN A 56 -4.91 -2.04 2.06
C ASN A 56 -5.56 -2.11 3.45
N LEU A 57 -5.31 -3.18 4.20
CA LEU A 57 -5.77 -3.33 5.58
C LEU A 57 -5.14 -2.27 6.49
N GLU A 58 -3.83 -2.05 6.38
CA GLU A 58 -3.13 -1.05 7.16
C GLU A 58 -3.62 0.37 6.85
N LYS A 59 -3.79 0.71 5.57
CA LYS A 59 -4.38 1.99 5.14
C LYS A 59 -5.78 2.18 5.72
N SER A 60 -6.60 1.13 5.73
CA SER A 60 -7.95 1.16 6.28
C SER A 60 -7.95 1.33 7.81
N ALA A 61 -7.03 0.65 8.50
CA ALA A 61 -6.85 0.77 9.94
C ALA A 61 -6.42 2.19 10.35
N ARG A 62 -5.42 2.76 9.66
CA ARG A 62 -4.95 4.14 9.88
C ARG A 62 -6.07 5.16 9.65
N LYS A 63 -6.87 5.00 8.59
CA LYS A 63 -8.04 5.85 8.36
C LYS A 63 -9.03 5.80 9.53
N LYS A 64 -9.37 4.59 10.01
CA LYS A 64 -10.28 4.44 11.17
C LYS A 64 -9.72 5.16 12.41
N ALA A 65 -8.44 4.98 12.73
CA ALA A 65 -7.80 5.66 13.85
C ALA A 65 -7.87 7.19 13.74
N SER A 66 -7.61 7.74 12.55
CA SER A 66 -7.71 9.18 12.31
C SER A 66 -9.14 9.74 12.46
N LEU A 67 -10.15 8.95 12.07
CA LEU A 67 -11.56 9.34 12.22
C LEU A 67 -12.03 9.29 13.67
N VAL A 68 -11.57 8.31 14.44
CA VAL A 68 -11.84 8.23 15.89
C VAL A 68 -11.23 9.46 16.58
N HIS A 69 -9.95 9.73 16.33
CA HIS A 69 -9.27 10.89 16.91
C HIS A 69 -9.97 12.22 16.58
N LYS A 70 -10.41 12.40 15.32
CA LYS A 70 -11.16 13.60 14.93
C LYS A 70 -12.49 13.73 15.69
N LYS A 71 -13.24 12.64 15.84
CA LYS A 71 -14.51 12.64 16.59
C LYS A 71 -14.33 13.00 18.05
N ASP A 72 -13.28 12.49 18.70
CA ASP A 72 -12.99 12.79 20.11
C ASP A 72 -12.62 14.26 20.31
N VAL A 73 -11.85 14.83 19.40
CA VAL A 73 -11.48 16.26 19.41
C VAL A 73 -12.71 17.14 19.19
N ASP A 74 -13.57 16.81 18.22
CA ASP A 74 -14.79 17.57 17.93
C ASP A 74 -15.79 17.49 19.10
N ALA A 75 -15.95 16.31 19.71
CA ALA A 75 -16.81 16.12 20.89
C ALA A 75 -16.31 16.93 22.09
N LYS A 76 -14.99 16.91 22.37
CA LYS A 76 -14.38 17.71 23.45
C LYS A 76 -14.56 19.21 23.22
N LYS A 77 -14.38 19.69 21.99
CA LYS A 77 -14.58 21.10 21.64
C LYS A 77 -16.03 21.54 21.87
N THR A 78 -16.98 20.69 21.49
CA THR A 78 -18.42 20.95 21.66
C THR A 78 -18.81 21.01 23.13
N ALA A 79 -18.29 20.09 23.96
CA ALA A 79 -18.54 20.07 25.40
C ALA A 79 -18.00 21.34 26.10
N ILE A 80 -16.78 21.78 25.75
CA ILE A 80 -16.18 23.00 26.32
C ILE A 80 -16.98 24.25 25.92
N ALA A 81 -17.41 24.35 24.66
CA ALA A 81 -18.22 25.48 24.20
C ALA A 81 -19.59 25.56 24.89
N ALA A 82 -20.22 24.40 25.15
CA ALA A 82 -21.48 24.34 25.89
C ALA A 82 -21.32 24.77 27.36
N GLU A 83 -20.20 24.44 28.00
CA GLU A 83 -19.92 24.81 29.38
C GLU A 83 -19.62 26.30 29.53
N LEU A 84 -18.82 26.88 28.62
CA LEU A 84 -18.55 28.33 28.59
C LEU A 84 -19.79 29.20 28.32
N SER A 85 -20.82 28.65 27.66
CA SER A 85 -22.07 29.37 27.41
C SER A 85 -23.01 29.37 28.62
N ARG A 86 -22.75 28.54 29.64
CA ARG A 86 -23.58 28.44 30.85
C ARG A 86 -23.06 29.29 32.01
N THR A 87 -21.80 29.72 31.95
CA THR A 87 -21.15 30.64 32.90
C THR A 87 -21.29 32.08 32.44
#